data_AF-A0A428W3K1-F1
#
_entry.id   AF-A0A428W3K1-F1
#
_cell.length_a   1.000
_cell.length_b   1.000
_cell.length_c   1.000
_cell.angle_alpha   90.00
_cell.angle_beta   90.00
_cell.angle_gamma   90.00
#
_symmetry.space_group_name_H-M   'P 1'
#
loop_
_entity.id
_entity.type
_entity.pdbx_description
1 polymer ?
#
loop_
_entity_poly.entity_id
_entity_poly.type
_entity_poly.pdbx_seq_one_letter_code
_entity_poly.pdbx_strand_id
1 'polypeptide(L)'
;MPTSSGRPQEGWTAEHEVEGSIALVGAVQLFRRDFPGLPFPEGTDLLQVLLCPNEHEGSGSDYYYGPAAHLVWRASAEVTEVVGQPPQPASVGGEFVPRPCVFAPCQVVEYPVLDELPDEIKLTLSFVQPGGFVDDDYEDWPPVGQGSKVGGWAFWWQSSPSKLDCQDCGAGLRLLLSLHTYEHKDELCSCEQDQLDPVGWEFGRQGALNIFACPNDVTHAFKLHID
;
A
#
# COMPACT_ATOMS: atom_id res chain seq x y z
N MET A 1 16.76 -11.42 -17.33
CA MET A 1 16.69 -10.07 -16.74
C MET A 1 16.29 -10.27 -15.30
N PRO A 2 16.97 -9.71 -14.29
CA PRO A 2 16.49 -9.85 -12.92
C PRO A 2 15.32 -8.89 -12.73
N THR A 3 14.20 -9.23 -13.35
CA THR A 3 12.90 -8.74 -12.94
C THR A 3 12.50 -9.63 -11.78
N SER A 4 12.50 -9.10 -10.56
CA SER A 4 11.88 -9.79 -9.44
C SER A 4 10.48 -9.23 -9.25
N SER A 5 9.52 -10.13 -9.08
CA SER A 5 8.14 -9.76 -8.79
C SER A 5 7.72 -10.37 -7.47
N GLY A 6 7.14 -9.56 -6.60
CA GLY A 6 6.38 -10.10 -5.48
C GLY A 6 5.15 -10.84 -6.01
N ARG A 7 4.69 -11.85 -5.28
CA ARG A 7 3.40 -12.50 -5.53
C ARG A 7 2.39 -12.09 -4.44
N PRO A 8 1.08 -12.06 -4.70
CA PRO A 8 0.10 -11.96 -3.63
C PRO A 8 0.20 -13.16 -2.67
N GLN A 9 -0.21 -12.96 -1.42
CA GLN A 9 -0.37 -14.04 -0.44
C GLN A 9 -1.43 -15.08 -0.86
N GLU A 10 -1.23 -16.34 -0.46
CA GLU A 10 -2.17 -17.45 -0.67
C GLU A 10 -3.54 -17.16 -0.03
N GLY A 11 -4.61 -17.64 -0.67
CA GLY A 11 -6.00 -17.33 -0.28
C GLY A 11 -6.59 -16.11 -1.02
N TRP A 12 -5.74 -15.35 -1.72
CA TRP A 12 -6.19 -14.33 -2.65
C TRP A 12 -6.53 -14.95 -4.01
N THR A 13 -7.75 -14.76 -4.49
CA THR A 13 -8.21 -15.26 -5.80
C THR A 13 -7.97 -14.20 -6.87
N ALA A 14 -7.25 -14.60 -7.92
CA ALA A 14 -7.04 -13.78 -9.12
C ALA A 14 -8.27 -13.66 -10.02
N GLU A 15 -9.38 -14.27 -9.63
CA GLU A 15 -10.60 -14.31 -10.44
C GLU A 15 -11.35 -12.99 -10.31
N HIS A 16 -11.58 -12.38 -11.46
CA HIS A 16 -12.52 -11.29 -11.69
C HIS A 16 -13.57 -11.80 -12.68
N GLU A 17 -14.70 -11.11 -12.83
CA GLU A 17 -15.80 -11.55 -13.72
C GLU A 17 -15.42 -11.71 -15.20
N VAL A 18 -14.29 -11.15 -15.63
CA VAL A 18 -13.79 -11.24 -17.01
C VAL A 18 -13.04 -12.55 -17.26
N GLU A 19 -13.37 -13.27 -18.33
CA GLU A 19 -12.62 -14.47 -18.74
C GLU A 19 -11.27 -14.13 -19.39
N GLY A 20 -10.20 -14.80 -18.95
CA GLY A 20 -8.87 -14.74 -19.57
C GLY A 20 -7.90 -13.71 -18.99
N SER A 21 -6.71 -13.59 -19.59
CA SER A 21 -5.69 -12.65 -19.15
C SER A 21 -6.01 -11.22 -19.57
N ILE A 22 -5.78 -10.26 -18.68
CA ILE A 22 -5.99 -8.83 -18.93
C ILE A 22 -4.70 -8.02 -18.79
N ALA A 23 -4.57 -6.95 -19.57
CA ALA A 23 -3.48 -6.00 -19.40
C ALA A 23 -3.66 -5.21 -18.10
N LEU A 24 -2.61 -5.14 -17.29
CA LEU A 24 -2.59 -4.33 -16.09
C LEU A 24 -2.29 -2.87 -16.42
N VAL A 25 -2.84 -1.94 -15.63
CA VAL A 25 -2.59 -0.50 -15.75
C VAL A 25 -1.50 -0.08 -14.77
N GLY A 26 -0.66 0.89 -15.16
CA GLY A 26 0.37 1.42 -14.27
C GLY A 26 -0.25 2.31 -13.20
N ALA A 27 -0.03 1.97 -11.92
CA ALA A 27 -0.54 2.78 -10.81
C ALA A 27 0.53 3.68 -10.20
N VAL A 28 1.70 3.11 -9.92
CA VAL A 28 2.79 3.86 -9.26
C VAL A 28 4.13 3.44 -9.84
N GLN A 29 5.04 4.42 -9.99
CA GLN A 29 6.42 4.18 -10.38
C GLN A 29 7.36 4.99 -9.48
N LEU A 30 8.22 4.31 -8.72
CA LEU A 30 9.12 4.94 -7.74
C LEU A 30 10.57 4.59 -8.05
N PHE A 31 11.41 5.62 -8.18
CA PHE A 31 12.85 5.45 -8.37
C PHE A 31 13.58 5.52 -7.02
N ARG A 32 14.60 4.68 -6.84
CA ARG A 32 15.46 4.65 -5.64
C ARG A 32 16.08 6.00 -5.33
N ARG A 33 16.42 6.79 -6.36
CA ARG A 33 17.00 8.13 -6.17
C ARG A 33 16.04 9.12 -5.50
N ASP A 34 14.73 8.94 -5.72
CA ASP A 34 13.69 9.83 -5.22
C ASP A 34 13.11 9.31 -3.90
N PHE A 35 13.14 7.97 -3.70
CA PHE A 35 12.65 7.27 -2.50
C PHE A 35 13.69 6.30 -1.93
N PRO A 36 14.83 6.80 -1.40
CA PRO A 36 15.94 5.94 -0.98
C PRO A 36 15.64 5.06 0.25
N GLY A 37 14.59 5.37 1.01
CA GLY A 37 14.15 4.59 2.17
C GLY A 37 13.40 3.30 1.82
N LEU A 38 13.03 3.09 0.55
CA LEU A 38 12.38 1.86 0.12
C LEU A 38 13.37 0.69 0.03
N PRO A 39 12.93 -0.54 0.36
CA PRO A 39 13.78 -1.74 0.37
C PRO A 39 13.97 -2.35 -1.03
N PHE A 40 14.54 -1.59 -1.97
CA PHE A 40 14.81 -2.08 -3.32
C PHE A 40 15.73 -3.33 -3.31
N PRO A 41 15.32 -4.45 -3.95
CA PRO A 41 16.18 -5.62 -4.13
C PRO A 41 17.54 -5.28 -4.75
N GLU A 42 18.54 -6.11 -4.49
CA GLU A 42 19.87 -5.96 -5.07
C GLU A 42 19.78 -5.86 -6.60
N GLY A 43 20.51 -4.90 -7.17
CA GLY A 43 20.52 -4.66 -8.62
C GLY A 43 19.30 -3.92 -9.18
N THR A 44 18.31 -3.55 -8.35
CA THR A 44 17.11 -2.81 -8.81
C THR A 44 17.09 -1.37 -8.28
N ASP A 45 16.54 -0.43 -9.05
CA ASP A 45 16.41 0.99 -8.68
C ASP A 45 15.05 1.58 -9.09
N LEU A 46 14.13 0.73 -9.56
CA LEU A 46 12.78 1.09 -9.99
C LEU A 46 11.77 0.08 -9.46
N LEU A 47 10.73 0.57 -8.78
CA LEU A 47 9.52 -0.16 -8.43
C LEU A 47 8.39 0.31 -9.33
N GLN A 48 7.70 -0.62 -9.98
CA GLN A 48 6.43 -0.39 -10.65
C GLN A 48 5.34 -1.19 -9.96
N VAL A 49 4.24 -0.53 -9.61
CA VAL A 49 3.01 -1.18 -9.16
C VAL A 49 2.01 -1.11 -10.29
N LEU A 50 1.56 -2.28 -10.74
CA LEU A 50 0.54 -2.43 -11.77
C LEU A 50 -0.74 -2.94 -11.13
N LEU A 51 -1.90 -2.43 -11.55
CA LEU A 51 -3.20 -2.85 -11.05
C LEU A 51 -4.03 -3.52 -12.13
N CYS A 52 -4.82 -4.52 -11.74
CA CYS A 52 -5.93 -4.95 -12.57
C CYS A 52 -7.04 -3.89 -12.48
N PRO A 53 -7.60 -3.41 -13.60
CA PRO A 53 -8.65 -2.39 -13.60
C PRO A 53 -10.06 -2.96 -13.31
N ASN A 54 -10.14 -4.22 -12.85
CA ASN A 54 -11.39 -4.89 -12.51
C ASN A 54 -11.37 -5.29 -11.04
N GLU A 55 -12.56 -5.54 -10.51
CA GLU A 55 -12.78 -5.92 -9.12
C GLU A 55 -12.37 -7.37 -8.88
N HIS A 56 -11.70 -7.57 -7.75
CA HIS A 56 -11.35 -8.87 -7.21
C HIS A 56 -11.88 -8.96 -5.79
N GLU A 57 -12.51 -10.10 -5.49
CA GLU A 57 -12.96 -10.45 -4.16
C GLU A 57 -12.02 -11.48 -3.55
N GLY A 58 -11.53 -11.21 -2.34
CA GLY A 58 -10.85 -12.19 -1.51
C GLY A 58 -11.87 -12.91 -0.64
N SER A 59 -11.86 -14.25 -0.67
CA SER A 59 -12.72 -15.06 0.20
C SER A 59 -11.99 -15.43 1.50
N GLY A 60 -12.74 -15.57 2.59
CA GLY A 60 -12.24 -16.04 3.88
C GLY A 60 -12.23 -14.97 4.98
N SER A 61 -11.35 -15.16 5.98
CA SER A 61 -11.28 -14.31 7.16
C SER A 61 -10.64 -12.94 6.94
N ASP A 62 -10.10 -12.72 5.74
CA ASP A 62 -9.35 -11.54 5.32
C ASP A 62 -10.05 -11.00 4.07
N TYR A 63 -11.33 -10.64 4.24
CA TYR A 63 -12.20 -10.14 3.16
C TYR A 63 -11.52 -8.95 2.46
N TYR A 64 -11.46 -9.01 1.14
CA TYR A 64 -10.87 -7.98 0.30
C TYR A 64 -11.81 -7.70 -0.87
N TYR A 65 -11.97 -6.42 -1.20
CA TYR A 65 -12.71 -5.97 -2.37
C TYR A 65 -11.92 -4.85 -3.02
N GLY A 66 -11.30 -5.10 -4.17
CA GLY A 66 -10.39 -4.13 -4.79
C GLY A 66 -9.65 -4.67 -6.01
N PRO A 67 -8.65 -3.93 -6.52
CA PRO A 67 -7.85 -4.40 -7.64
C PRO A 67 -6.88 -5.52 -7.22
N ALA A 68 -6.49 -6.36 -8.17
CA ALA A 68 -5.24 -7.09 -8.06
C ALA A 68 -4.05 -6.16 -8.21
N ALA A 69 -2.93 -6.46 -7.56
CA ALA A 69 -1.68 -5.75 -7.77
C ALA A 69 -0.57 -6.68 -8.29
N HIS A 70 0.36 -6.11 -9.04
CA HIS A 70 1.60 -6.75 -9.45
C HIS A 70 2.76 -5.79 -9.21
N LEU A 71 3.71 -6.21 -8.37
CA LEU A 71 4.90 -5.44 -8.03
C LEU A 71 6.05 -5.90 -8.90
N VAL A 72 6.66 -4.96 -9.62
CA VAL A 72 7.77 -5.23 -10.52
C VAL A 72 8.98 -4.40 -10.10
N TRP A 73 10.04 -5.08 -9.67
CA TRP A 73 11.31 -4.46 -9.34
C TRP A 73 12.25 -4.59 -10.54
N ARG A 74 12.88 -3.49 -10.95
CA ARG A 74 13.71 -3.43 -12.16
C ARG A 74 14.98 -2.62 -11.94
N ALA A 75 16.00 -2.95 -12.73
CA ALA A 75 17.07 -2.03 -13.07
C ALA A 75 16.59 -1.10 -14.20
N SER A 76 16.43 0.18 -13.92
CA SER A 76 15.95 1.20 -14.85
C SER A 76 16.85 1.31 -16.09
N ALA A 77 18.17 1.10 -15.92
CA ALA A 77 19.14 1.10 -17.00
C ALA A 77 18.96 -0.06 -18.01
N GLU A 78 18.25 -1.13 -17.63
CA GLU A 78 17.93 -2.25 -18.53
C GLU A 78 16.68 -1.97 -19.39
N VAL A 79 15.94 -0.89 -19.12
CA VAL A 79 14.77 -0.48 -19.92
C VAL A 79 15.26 0.29 -21.15
N THR A 80 15.63 -0.44 -22.19
CA THR A 80 16.20 0.12 -23.43
C THR A 80 15.17 0.39 -24.51
N GLU A 81 14.05 -0.33 -24.52
CA GLU A 81 12.96 -0.17 -25.48
C GLU A 81 11.67 0.25 -24.78
N VAL A 82 11.28 1.51 -24.97
CA VAL A 82 9.99 2.00 -24.50
C VAL A 82 8.91 1.54 -25.48
N VAL A 83 8.00 0.69 -25.01
CA VAL A 83 6.82 0.30 -25.80
C VAL A 83 6.00 1.56 -26.06
N GLY A 84 5.77 1.90 -27.34
CA GLY A 84 5.17 3.18 -27.73
C GLY A 84 3.76 3.42 -27.18
N GLN A 85 2.91 2.39 -27.17
CA GLN A 85 1.61 2.42 -26.49
C GLN A 85 1.51 1.22 -25.54
N PRO A 86 1.31 1.44 -24.23
CA PRO A 86 1.02 0.36 -23.31
C PRO A 86 -0.20 -0.46 -23.80
N PRO A 87 -0.21 -1.79 -23.60
CA PRO A 87 -1.37 -2.59 -23.93
C PRO A 87 -2.59 -2.08 -23.15
N GLN A 88 -3.70 -1.87 -23.86
CA GLN A 88 -4.94 -1.44 -23.22
C GLN A 88 -5.68 -2.65 -22.64
N PRO A 89 -6.26 -2.54 -21.43
CA PRO A 89 -7.09 -3.59 -20.87
C PRO A 89 -8.32 -3.81 -21.76
N ALA A 90 -8.70 -5.07 -21.95
CA ALA A 90 -9.88 -5.45 -22.73
C ALA A 90 -11.21 -5.05 -22.04
N SER A 91 -11.17 -4.82 -20.72
CA SER A 91 -12.29 -4.40 -19.89
C SER A 91 -11.81 -3.53 -18.73
N VAL A 92 -12.61 -2.54 -18.35
CA VAL A 92 -12.44 -1.75 -17.13
C VAL A 92 -13.76 -1.84 -16.39
N GLY A 93 -13.76 -2.57 -15.27
CA GLY A 93 -14.96 -2.89 -14.49
C GLY A 93 -15.08 -2.10 -13.18
N GLY A 94 -13.95 -1.66 -12.61
CA GLY A 94 -13.92 -0.87 -11.36
C GLY A 94 -13.30 0.51 -11.55
N GLU A 95 -13.18 1.26 -10.45
CA GLU A 95 -12.56 2.60 -10.42
C GLU A 95 -11.01 2.59 -10.36
N PHE A 96 -10.38 1.42 -10.48
CA PHE A 96 -8.94 1.22 -10.24
C PHE A 96 -8.04 1.60 -11.42
N VAL A 97 -8.37 2.70 -12.12
CA VAL A 97 -7.58 3.23 -13.24
C VAL A 97 -7.00 4.59 -12.86
N PRO A 98 -5.73 4.66 -12.44
CA PRO A 98 -5.11 5.91 -12.05
C PRO A 98 -4.92 6.86 -13.24
N ARG A 99 -5.18 8.15 -12.99
CA ARG A 99 -4.83 9.25 -13.88
C ARG A 99 -3.34 9.57 -13.74
N PRO A 100 -2.61 9.81 -14.85
CA PRO A 100 -1.21 10.20 -14.78
C PRO A 100 -1.03 11.48 -13.95
N CYS A 101 -0.17 11.42 -12.94
CA CYS A 101 0.22 12.55 -12.11
C CYS A 101 1.68 12.40 -11.67
N VAL A 102 2.21 13.43 -11.01
CA VAL A 102 3.53 13.40 -10.37
C VAL A 102 3.36 13.66 -8.88
N PHE A 103 4.17 13.00 -8.06
CA PHE A 103 4.17 13.20 -6.62
C PHE A 103 4.98 14.44 -6.22
N ALA A 104 4.55 15.10 -5.15
CA ALA A 104 5.31 16.14 -4.44
C ALA A 104 5.63 15.62 -3.02
N PRO A 105 6.58 14.69 -2.87
CA PRO A 105 6.79 14.00 -1.60
C PRO A 105 7.42 14.92 -0.55
N CYS A 106 7.07 14.65 0.70
CA CYS A 106 7.67 15.17 1.92
C CYS A 106 8.19 13.99 2.75
N GLN A 107 9.12 14.25 3.66
CA GLN A 107 9.59 13.23 4.60
C GLN A 107 9.07 13.56 6.00
N VAL A 108 8.39 12.60 6.61
CA VAL A 108 7.80 12.74 7.94
C VAL A 108 8.26 11.62 8.86
N VAL A 109 8.17 11.85 10.17
CA VAL A 109 8.30 10.81 11.19
C VAL A 109 6.91 10.48 11.68
N GLU A 110 6.57 9.20 11.62
CA GLU A 110 5.25 8.68 11.97
C GLU A 110 5.40 7.53 12.96
N TYR A 111 4.41 7.39 13.84
CA TYR A 111 4.37 6.36 14.88
C TYR A 111 3.19 5.42 14.65
N PRO A 112 3.25 4.16 15.10
CA PRO A 112 2.15 3.22 14.91
C PRO A 112 0.90 3.65 15.66
N VAL A 113 -0.26 3.20 15.19
CA VAL A 113 -1.44 3.13 16.06
C VAL A 113 -1.17 2.17 17.23
N LEU A 114 -1.86 2.35 18.35
CA LEU A 114 -1.65 1.50 19.53
C LEU A 114 -1.88 0.01 19.28
N ASP A 115 -2.67 -0.36 18.27
CA ASP A 115 -2.95 -1.75 17.92
C ASP A 115 -1.78 -2.44 17.22
N GLU A 116 -0.83 -1.68 16.69
CA GLU A 116 0.42 -2.21 16.10
C GLU A 116 1.59 -2.21 17.10
N LEU A 117 1.42 -1.65 18.30
CA LEU A 117 2.45 -1.70 19.32
C LEU A 117 2.51 -3.09 19.97
N PRO A 118 3.71 -3.65 20.18
CA PRO A 118 3.88 -4.80 21.06
C PRO A 118 3.31 -4.51 22.45
N ASP A 119 2.64 -5.50 23.05
CA ASP A 119 2.04 -5.37 24.39
C ASP A 119 3.05 -4.90 25.44
N GLU A 120 4.30 -5.35 25.33
CA GLU A 120 5.41 -4.94 26.22
C GLU A 120 5.65 -3.43 26.21
N ILE A 121 5.44 -2.76 25.06
CA ILE A 121 5.56 -1.31 24.94
C ILE A 121 4.24 -0.66 25.35
N LYS A 122 3.11 -1.16 24.85
CA LYS A 122 1.77 -0.62 25.11
C LYS A 122 1.48 -0.53 26.61
N LEU A 123 1.83 -1.56 27.38
CA LEU A 123 1.62 -1.63 28.83
C LEU A 123 2.53 -0.70 29.65
N THR A 124 3.54 -0.06 29.02
CA THR A 124 4.39 0.96 29.69
C THR A 124 3.85 2.38 29.55
N LEU A 125 2.84 2.59 28.69
CA LEU A 125 2.25 3.89 28.43
C LEU A 125 1.34 4.30 29.59
N SER A 126 1.49 5.55 30.07
CA SER A 126 0.80 6.02 31.28
C SER A 126 -0.73 6.08 31.16
N PHE A 127 -1.24 6.19 29.92
CA PHE A 127 -2.67 6.22 29.60
C PHE A 127 -3.24 4.82 29.28
N VAL A 128 -2.44 3.75 29.41
CA VAL A 128 -2.91 2.36 29.27
C VAL A 128 -3.12 1.78 30.67
N GLN A 129 -4.38 1.49 31.00
CA GLN A 129 -4.76 0.91 32.29
C GLN A 129 -4.35 -0.57 32.39
N PRO A 130 -4.18 -1.10 33.61
CA PRO A 130 -3.99 -2.54 33.83
C PRO A 130 -5.12 -3.33 33.15
N GLY A 131 -4.78 -4.22 32.22
CA GLY A 131 -5.75 -4.98 31.41
C GLY A 131 -5.92 -4.49 29.97
N GLY A 132 -5.19 -3.43 29.56
CA GLY A 132 -5.11 -3.00 28.16
C GLY A 132 -6.17 -1.99 27.73
N PHE A 133 -6.98 -1.48 28.66
CA PHE A 133 -7.93 -0.39 28.40
C PHE A 133 -7.17 0.92 28.21
N VAL A 134 -7.50 1.66 27.15
CA VAL A 134 -6.89 2.96 26.82
C VAL A 134 -7.77 4.05 27.42
N ASP A 135 -7.18 4.95 28.20
CA ASP A 135 -7.88 6.11 28.78
C ASP A 135 -8.17 7.19 27.71
N ASP A 136 -9.12 8.07 27.99
CA ASP A 136 -9.50 9.17 27.09
C ASP A 136 -8.33 10.15 26.86
N ASP A 137 -7.34 10.17 27.78
CA ASP A 137 -6.07 10.91 27.66
C ASP A 137 -5.17 10.45 26.48
N TYR A 138 -5.62 9.48 25.67
CA TYR A 138 -4.97 9.05 24.43
C TYR A 138 -4.96 10.11 23.31
N GLU A 139 -5.73 11.20 23.44
CA GLU A 139 -5.77 12.29 22.44
C GLU A 139 -4.38 12.90 22.13
N ASP A 140 -3.40 12.75 23.04
CA ASP A 140 -2.03 13.23 22.86
C ASP A 140 -1.11 12.27 22.07
N TRP A 141 -1.57 11.07 21.70
CA TRP A 141 -0.74 10.15 20.90
C TRP A 141 -0.57 10.67 19.47
N PRO A 142 0.64 10.60 18.88
CA PRO A 142 0.88 11.12 17.54
C PRO A 142 -0.08 10.51 16.51
N PRO A 143 -0.71 11.33 15.64
CA PRO A 143 -1.58 10.82 14.61
C PRO A 143 -0.78 10.02 13.57
N VAL A 144 -1.45 9.05 12.96
CA VAL A 144 -0.98 8.42 11.72
C VAL A 144 -1.52 9.24 10.55
N GLY A 145 -0.64 9.65 9.64
CA GLY A 145 -0.98 10.45 8.48
C GLY A 145 -2.03 9.76 7.62
N GLN A 146 -2.98 10.53 7.12
CA GLN A 146 -4.15 10.02 6.40
C GLN A 146 -4.10 10.35 4.89
N GLY A 147 -2.90 10.29 4.33
CA GLY A 147 -2.63 10.54 2.92
C GLY A 147 -1.77 9.45 2.30
N SER A 148 -1.63 9.51 0.97
CA SER A 148 -0.83 8.56 0.23
C SER A 148 0.63 8.62 0.68
N LYS A 149 1.22 7.45 0.96
CA LYS A 149 2.54 7.37 1.56
C LYS A 149 3.30 6.13 1.12
N VAL A 150 4.61 6.22 1.31
CA VAL A 150 5.56 5.16 1.02
C VAL A 150 6.24 4.78 2.33
N GLY A 151 6.11 3.52 2.75
CA GLY A 151 6.53 3.11 4.09
C GLY A 151 5.66 3.68 5.21
N GLY A 152 6.20 3.71 6.42
CA GLY A 152 5.50 4.23 7.60
C GLY A 152 4.53 3.22 8.21
N TRP A 153 3.38 3.72 8.66
CA TRP A 153 2.33 2.97 9.32
C TRP A 153 1.00 3.13 8.58
N ALA A 154 0.24 2.05 8.53
CA ALA A 154 -1.07 2.06 7.91
C ALA A 154 -2.06 2.81 8.81
N PHE A 155 -2.92 3.59 8.18
CA PHE A 155 -4.06 4.16 8.86
C PHE A 155 -5.22 3.18 8.78
N TRP A 156 -5.80 2.85 9.93
CA TRP A 156 -6.88 1.87 10.04
C TRP A 156 -8.18 2.59 10.46
N TRP A 157 -9.07 2.85 9.50
CA TRP A 157 -10.34 3.54 9.66
C TRP A 157 -11.48 2.64 10.14
N GLN A 158 -11.64 1.46 9.53
CA GLN A 158 -12.76 0.55 9.80
C GLN A 158 -12.29 -0.78 10.38
N SER A 159 -11.00 -1.03 10.32
CA SER A 159 -10.40 -2.29 10.72
C SER A 159 -9.26 -2.08 11.71
N SER A 160 -8.63 -3.18 12.09
CA SER A 160 -7.41 -3.19 12.90
C SER A 160 -6.37 -4.06 12.18
N PRO A 161 -5.07 -3.83 12.43
CA PRO A 161 -4.02 -4.66 11.88
C PRO A 161 -4.26 -6.13 12.26
N SER A 162 -4.41 -7.00 11.26
CA SER A 162 -4.61 -8.42 11.50
C SER A 162 -3.90 -9.29 10.46
N LYS A 163 -3.24 -10.34 10.97
CA LYS A 163 -2.53 -11.37 10.17
C LYS A 163 -1.59 -10.75 9.12
N LEU A 164 -0.71 -9.88 9.58
CA LEU A 164 0.34 -9.28 8.76
C LEU A 164 1.60 -10.15 8.81
N ASP A 165 1.49 -11.47 8.71
CA ASP A 165 2.64 -12.37 8.72
C ASP A 165 3.04 -12.73 7.29
N CYS A 166 4.34 -12.68 7.00
CA CYS A 166 4.89 -13.14 5.73
C CYS A 166 4.76 -14.66 5.63
N GLN A 167 4.08 -15.16 4.59
CA GLN A 167 3.89 -16.61 4.39
C GLN A 167 5.20 -17.36 4.11
N ASP A 168 6.19 -16.70 3.52
CA ASP A 168 7.44 -17.35 3.14
C ASP A 168 8.46 -17.45 4.31
N CYS A 169 8.45 -16.51 5.27
CA CYS A 169 9.44 -16.49 6.36
C CYS A 169 8.90 -16.19 7.77
N GLY A 170 7.60 -15.90 7.92
CA GLY A 170 6.96 -15.62 9.20
C GLY A 170 7.26 -14.24 9.80
N ALA A 171 8.02 -13.38 9.12
CA ALA A 171 8.25 -12.01 9.59
C ALA A 171 6.98 -11.15 9.45
N GLY A 172 6.77 -10.22 10.38
CA GLY A 172 5.70 -9.23 10.26
C GLY A 172 5.89 -8.36 9.01
N LEU A 173 4.94 -8.39 8.10
CA LEU A 173 4.84 -7.51 6.95
C LEU A 173 4.78 -6.05 7.40
N ARG A 174 5.33 -5.16 6.59
CA ARG A 174 5.33 -3.71 6.81
C ARG A 174 4.66 -3.02 5.65
N LEU A 175 4.02 -1.87 5.91
CA LEU A 175 3.47 -1.04 4.87
C LEU A 175 4.58 -0.67 3.88
N LEU A 176 4.39 -1.02 2.60
CA LEU A 176 5.26 -0.61 1.51
C LEU A 176 4.73 0.65 0.84
N LEU A 177 3.43 0.67 0.57
CA LEU A 177 2.72 1.72 -0.14
C LEU A 177 1.29 1.81 0.38
N SER A 178 0.80 3.03 0.59
CA SER A 178 -0.61 3.32 0.75
C SER A 178 -1.04 4.39 -0.25
N LEU A 179 -2.13 4.13 -0.96
CA LEU A 179 -2.74 5.08 -1.90
C LEU A 179 -4.13 5.42 -1.40
N HIS A 180 -4.28 6.61 -0.82
CA HIS A 180 -5.56 7.10 -0.31
C HIS A 180 -6.37 7.70 -1.47
N THR A 181 -7.68 7.47 -1.50
CA THR A 181 -8.57 8.12 -2.49
C THR A 181 -8.43 9.65 -2.43
N TYR A 182 -8.30 10.21 -1.23
CA TYR A 182 -8.16 11.66 -1.00
C TYR A 182 -6.85 12.01 -0.31
N GLU A 183 -6.35 13.20 -0.60
CA GLU A 183 -5.38 13.90 0.23
C GLU A 183 -6.02 15.15 0.81
N HIS A 184 -5.53 15.57 1.97
CA HIS A 184 -5.99 16.76 2.67
C HIS A 184 -4.82 17.42 3.37
N LYS A 185 -5.01 18.67 3.77
CA LYS A 185 -4.07 19.36 4.65
C LYS A 185 -3.93 18.57 5.95
N ASP A 186 -2.78 17.95 6.11
CA ASP A 186 -2.34 17.24 7.31
C ASP A 186 -1.22 18.03 8.00
N GLU A 187 -1.09 17.85 9.31
CA GLU A 187 -0.07 18.47 10.15
C GLU A 187 1.31 17.86 9.91
N LEU A 188 1.38 16.57 9.54
CA LEU A 188 2.65 15.90 9.26
C LEU A 188 3.20 16.31 7.90
N CYS A 189 2.34 16.34 6.88
CA CYS A 189 2.69 16.73 5.53
C CYS A 189 1.53 17.43 4.83
N SER A 190 1.59 18.76 4.78
CA SER A 190 0.55 19.54 4.15
C SER A 190 0.62 19.43 2.62
N CYS A 191 -0.38 18.81 2.01
CA CYS A 191 -0.67 19.03 0.60
C CYS A 191 -1.37 20.39 0.42
N GLU A 192 -1.14 21.07 -0.71
CA GLU A 192 -1.78 22.36 -1.02
C GLU A 192 -3.24 22.17 -1.52
N GLN A 193 -3.80 20.95 -1.45
CA GLN A 193 -5.17 20.70 -1.89
C GLN A 193 -6.19 21.15 -0.85
N ASP A 194 -6.96 22.18 -1.21
CA ASP A 194 -8.07 22.72 -0.41
C ASP A 194 -9.41 22.01 -0.69
N GLN A 195 -9.49 21.16 -1.73
CA GLN A 195 -10.72 20.49 -2.16
C GLN A 195 -10.60 18.96 -1.96
N LEU A 196 -11.66 18.36 -1.41
CA LEU A 196 -11.84 16.90 -1.27
C LEU A 196 -12.21 16.27 -2.63
N ASP A 197 -11.26 16.25 -3.56
CA ASP A 197 -11.37 15.55 -4.84
C ASP A 197 -10.40 14.36 -4.87
N PRO A 198 -10.74 13.24 -5.55
CA PRO A 198 -9.81 12.13 -5.67
C PRO A 198 -8.51 12.54 -6.36
N VAL A 199 -7.37 12.14 -5.78
CA VAL A 199 -6.04 12.64 -6.17
C VAL A 199 -5.51 12.10 -7.51
N GLY A 200 -6.30 11.25 -8.16
CA GLY A 200 -5.93 10.62 -9.42
C GLY A 200 -6.40 9.18 -9.53
N TRP A 201 -6.73 8.55 -8.41
CA TRP A 201 -7.25 7.20 -8.29
C TRP A 201 -8.35 7.17 -7.22
N GLU A 202 -9.10 6.08 -7.18
CA GLU A 202 -10.17 5.87 -6.22
C GLU A 202 -10.15 4.39 -5.78
N PHE A 203 -10.26 4.17 -4.47
CA PHE A 203 -10.34 2.86 -3.82
C PHE A 203 -11.49 2.89 -2.83
N GLY A 204 -12.71 2.88 -3.36
CA GLY A 204 -13.91 3.16 -2.57
C GLY A 204 -14.00 4.62 -2.10
N ARG A 205 -15.14 4.94 -1.47
CA ARG A 205 -15.54 6.32 -1.19
C ARG A 205 -14.54 7.12 -0.38
N GLN A 206 -13.88 6.54 0.62
CA GLN A 206 -12.86 7.20 1.45
C GLN A 206 -11.68 6.27 1.73
N GLY A 207 -11.51 5.24 0.89
CA GLY A 207 -10.62 4.15 1.23
C GLY A 207 -9.16 4.40 0.88
N ALA A 208 -8.31 3.48 1.33
CA ALA A 208 -6.90 3.45 1.00
C ALA A 208 -6.44 2.06 0.56
N LEU A 209 -5.85 1.95 -0.63
CA LEU A 209 -5.18 0.72 -1.05
C LEU A 209 -3.83 0.63 -0.34
N ASN A 210 -3.71 -0.32 0.58
CA ASN A 210 -2.50 -0.64 1.31
C ASN A 210 -1.84 -1.89 0.73
N ILE A 211 -0.53 -1.81 0.49
CA ILE A 211 0.31 -2.93 0.08
C ILE A 211 1.34 -3.17 1.18
N PHE A 212 1.28 -4.34 1.81
CA PHE A 212 2.20 -4.76 2.85
C PHE A 212 3.22 -5.76 2.30
N ALA A 213 4.51 -5.52 2.50
CA ALA A 213 5.59 -6.35 2.01
C ALA A 213 6.49 -6.85 3.16
N CYS A 214 7.16 -7.97 2.92
CA CYS A 214 8.08 -8.55 3.88
C CYS A 214 9.33 -7.66 4.01
N PRO A 215 9.73 -7.25 5.23
CA PRO A 215 10.91 -6.41 5.43
C PRO A 215 12.23 -7.17 5.18
N ASN A 216 12.22 -8.50 5.25
CA ASN A 216 13.41 -9.32 5.01
C ASN A 216 13.68 -9.53 3.51
N ASP A 217 12.62 -9.59 2.70
CA ASP A 217 12.70 -9.77 1.24
C ASP A 217 11.38 -9.31 0.59
N VAL A 218 11.41 -8.20 -0.13
CA VAL A 218 10.22 -7.64 -0.79
C VAL A 218 9.74 -8.42 -2.02
N THR A 219 10.42 -9.50 -2.37
CA THR A 219 9.99 -10.45 -3.40
C THR A 219 9.14 -11.59 -2.84
N HIS A 220 9.09 -11.72 -1.50
CA HIS A 220 8.14 -12.59 -0.82
C HIS A 220 6.69 -12.16 -1.06
N ALA A 221 5.77 -13.00 -0.61
CA ALA A 221 4.36 -12.77 -0.78
C ALA A 221 3.89 -11.49 -0.05
N PHE A 222 3.31 -10.55 -0.80
CA PHE A 222 2.75 -9.30 -0.28
C PHE A 222 1.25 -9.45 0.00
N LYS A 223 0.73 -8.62 0.90
CA LYS A 223 -0.69 -8.57 1.26
C LYS A 223 -1.31 -7.26 0.78
N LEU A 224 -2.52 -7.35 0.24
CA LEU A 224 -3.35 -6.20 -0.11
C LEU A 224 -4.43 -6.01 0.95
N HIS A 225 -4.76 -4.76 1.24
CA HIS A 225 -5.85 -4.38 2.11
C HIS A 225 -6.45 -3.07 1.62
N ILE A 226 -7.77 -2.96 1.64
CA ILE A 226 -8.47 -1.69 1.49
C ILE A 226 -9.27 -1.48 2.76
N ASP A 227 -9.12 -0.28 3.33
CA ASP A 227 -9.86 0.18 4.50
C ASP A 227 -10.58 1.49 4.19
#